data_AF-A0AAV5DZN7-F1
#
_entry.id   AF-A0AAV5DZN7-F1
#
_cell.length_a   1.000
_cell.length_b   1.000
_cell.length_c   1.000
_cell.angle_alpha   90.00
_cell.angle_beta   90.00
_cell.angle_gamma   90.00
#
_symmetry.space_group_name_H-M   'P 1'
#
loop_
_entity.id
_entity.type
_entity.pdbx_description
1 polymer ?
#
loop_
_entity_poly.entity_id
_entity_poly.type
_entity_poly.pdbx_seq_one_letter_code
_entity_poly.pdbx_strand_id
1 'polypeptide(L)'
;MFWKGGIESKGGDCQVAWEVVCADKDEGGLGVRDLRTQNTSLLLKLIHKVVSRADSPWVNWIHCQYAPFSTGFKTSPSYTASWNTIARFFPMYQAITSVDVGDGTSTFFWHDDWTTMGPLYQAFPAIYSHCTDHTLKVSCFPCRGVELAAPSAAVVCCPR
;
A
#
# COMPACT_ATOMS: atom_id res chain seq x y z
N MET A 1 40.85 -12.69 11.40
CA MET A 1 40.59 -11.30 10.99
C MET A 1 39.18 -11.32 10.42
N PHE A 2 38.31 -10.52 11.03
CA PHE A 2 36.90 -10.45 10.70
C PHE A 2 36.64 -9.60 9.43
N TRP A 3 37.60 -8.75 9.11
CA TRP A 3 38.13 -8.41 7.78
C TRP A 3 39.56 -9.00 7.75
N LYS A 4 40.29 -9.35 6.65
CA LYS A 4 41.35 -10.45 6.57
C LYS A 4 42.85 -10.19 6.93
N GLY A 5 43.45 -11.00 7.83
CA GLY A 5 44.60 -10.81 8.79
C GLY A 5 46.00 -10.96 8.28
N GLY A 6 46.08 -11.29 7.01
CA GLY A 6 47.27 -11.66 6.30
C GLY A 6 47.12 -11.19 4.87
N ILE A 7 48.27 -10.96 4.26
CA ILE A 7 48.45 -9.99 3.18
C ILE A 7 47.87 -10.45 1.83
N GLU A 8 47.61 -11.75 1.63
CA GLU A 8 47.12 -12.22 0.32
C GLU A 8 45.67 -12.72 0.35
N SER A 9 44.84 -12.09 -0.48
CA SER A 9 43.42 -12.37 -0.75
C SER A 9 43.22 -12.35 -2.26
N LYS A 10 42.58 -13.36 -2.86
CA LYS A 10 42.14 -13.26 -4.25
C LYS A 10 40.77 -12.60 -4.28
N GLY A 11 40.56 -11.72 -5.27
CA GLY A 11 39.37 -10.86 -5.36
C GLY A 11 38.10 -11.68 -5.57
N GLY A 12 37.47 -12.09 -4.47
CA GLY A 12 36.30 -12.97 -4.41
C GLY A 12 36.18 -13.79 -3.11
N ASP A 13 37.27 -13.93 -2.34
CA ASP A 13 37.42 -14.95 -1.29
C ASP A 13 36.62 -14.73 0.02
N CYS A 14 35.84 -13.65 0.16
CA CYS A 14 35.01 -13.44 1.36
C CYS A 14 33.61 -12.91 0.97
N GLN A 15 32.81 -13.74 0.31
CA GLN A 15 31.36 -13.52 0.25
C GLN A 15 30.69 -14.19 1.46
N VAL A 16 30.62 -13.47 2.58
CA VAL A 16 29.67 -13.85 3.63
C VAL A 16 28.28 -13.46 3.12
N ALA A 17 27.37 -14.43 3.11
CA ALA A 17 25.99 -14.20 2.69
C ALA A 17 25.37 -13.09 3.55
N TRP A 18 24.65 -12.16 2.93
CA TRP A 18 24.09 -10.99 3.61
C TRP A 18 23.13 -11.39 4.75
N GLU A 19 22.48 -12.54 4.62
CA GLU A 19 21.66 -13.12 5.69
C GLU A 19 22.49 -13.42 6.95
N VAL A 20 23.70 -13.96 6.80
CA VAL A 20 24.60 -14.27 7.92
C VAL A 20 25.15 -13.00 8.56
N VAL A 21 25.38 -11.94 7.78
CA VAL A 21 25.76 -10.63 8.30
C VAL A 21 24.63 -10.00 9.12
N CYS A 22 23.38 -10.21 8.71
CA CYS A 22 22.23 -9.63 9.39
C CYS A 22 21.76 -10.41 10.62
N ALA A 23 22.17 -11.68 10.76
CA ALA A 23 21.85 -12.49 11.93
C ALA A 23 22.42 -11.87 13.22
N ASP A 24 21.76 -12.16 14.35
CA ASP A 24 22.18 -11.65 15.65
C ASP A 24 23.56 -12.17 16.06
N LYS A 25 24.24 -11.42 16.91
CA LYS A 25 25.57 -11.80 17.41
C LYS A 25 25.54 -13.15 18.15
N ASP A 26 24.42 -13.43 18.82
CA ASP A 26 24.21 -14.69 19.54
C ASP A 26 24.03 -15.89 18.59
N GLU A 27 23.60 -15.64 17.35
CA GLU A 27 23.46 -16.64 16.29
C GLU A 27 24.70 -16.73 15.37
N GLY A 28 25.80 -16.07 15.75
CA GLY A 28 27.05 -16.05 14.99
C GLY A 28 27.09 -15.04 13.85
N GLY A 29 26.12 -14.14 13.76
CA GLY A 29 26.09 -13.03 12.81
C GLY A 29 26.76 -11.75 13.32
N LEU A 30 26.65 -10.69 12.53
CA LEU A 30 27.23 -9.37 12.84
C LEU A 30 26.26 -8.44 13.57
N GLY A 31 24.98 -8.78 13.62
CA GLY A 31 23.91 -7.93 14.14
C GLY A 31 23.72 -6.65 13.31
N VAL A 32 24.09 -6.66 12.03
CA VAL A 32 23.87 -5.52 11.13
C VAL A 32 22.41 -5.52 10.68
N ARG A 33 21.76 -4.36 10.67
CA ARG A 33 20.35 -4.28 10.26
C ARG A 33 20.20 -4.62 8.77
N ASP A 34 19.24 -5.49 8.45
CA ASP A 34 18.89 -5.77 7.06
C ASP A 34 18.36 -4.51 6.36
N LEU A 35 19.16 -4.00 5.42
CA LEU A 35 18.84 -2.83 4.61
C LEU A 35 17.60 -3.03 3.75
N ARG A 36 17.30 -4.27 3.32
CA ARG A 36 16.11 -4.55 2.52
C ARG A 36 14.85 -4.35 3.36
N THR A 37 14.80 -4.97 4.54
CA THR A 37 13.71 -4.78 5.50
C THR A 37 13.58 -3.32 5.93
N GLN A 38 14.71 -2.65 6.22
CA GLN A 38 14.69 -1.24 6.57
C GLN A 38 14.11 -0.38 5.43
N ASN A 39 14.53 -0.61 4.19
CA ASN A 39 14.01 0.14 3.04
C ASN A 39 12.50 -0.06 2.86
N THR A 40 12.00 -1.29 2.97
CA THR A 40 10.56 -1.58 2.93
C THR A 40 9.82 -0.80 4.02
N SER A 41 10.33 -0.79 5.26
CA SER A 41 9.71 -0.04 6.35
C SER A 41 9.64 1.47 6.08
N LEU A 42 10.69 2.04 5.46
CA LEU A 42 10.73 3.46 5.10
C LEU A 42 9.75 3.80 3.99
N LEU A 43 9.59 2.92 3.00
CA LEU A 43 8.58 3.05 1.94
C LEU A 43 7.16 3.00 2.51
N LEU A 44 6.88 2.05 3.41
CA LEU A 44 5.59 1.97 4.10
C LEU A 44 5.33 3.24 4.94
N LYS A 45 6.34 3.74 5.65
CA LYS A 45 6.25 5.01 6.40
C LYS A 45 6.02 6.21 5.48
N LEU A 46 6.59 6.21 4.28
CA LEU A 46 6.36 7.25 3.27
C LEU A 46 4.91 7.20 2.79
N ILE A 47 4.40 6.02 2.44
CA ILE A 47 3.00 5.79 2.04
C ILE A 47 2.06 6.27 3.14
N HIS A 48 2.33 5.91 4.39
CA HIS A 48 1.54 6.34 5.53
C HIS A 48 1.37 7.87 5.59
N LYS A 49 2.46 8.64 5.40
CA LYS A 49 2.40 10.11 5.38
C LYS A 49 1.53 10.66 4.24
N VAL A 50 1.53 10.00 3.09
CA VAL A 50 0.71 10.39 1.94
C VAL A 50 -0.76 10.10 2.22
N VAL A 51 -1.07 8.92 2.75
CA VAL A 51 -2.44 8.50 3.11
C VAL A 51 -3.01 9.34 4.25
N SER A 52 -2.23 9.57 5.30
CA SER A 52 -2.62 10.36 6.47
C SER A 52 -2.71 11.87 6.18
N ARG A 53 -2.45 12.30 4.93
CA ARG A 53 -2.38 13.70 4.51
C ARG A 53 -1.56 14.55 5.48
N ALA A 54 -0.35 14.08 5.82
CA ALA A 54 0.54 14.85 6.69
C ALA A 54 0.74 16.25 6.10
N ASP A 55 0.70 17.29 6.95
CA ASP A 55 0.82 18.68 6.54
C ASP A 55 2.26 19.00 6.08
N SER A 56 2.55 18.63 4.83
CA SER A 56 3.84 18.78 4.22
C SER A 56 3.69 19.10 2.73
N PRO A 57 4.40 20.11 2.20
CA PRO A 57 4.25 20.53 0.82
C PRO A 57 4.44 19.42 -0.22
N TRP A 58 5.34 18.48 0.02
CA TRP A 58 5.58 17.36 -0.91
C TRP A 58 4.42 16.35 -0.91
N VAL A 59 3.71 16.17 0.21
CA VAL A 59 2.50 15.33 0.27
C VAL A 59 1.42 15.96 -0.60
N ASN A 60 1.20 17.27 -0.46
CA ASN A 60 0.24 18.01 -1.28
C ASN A 60 0.61 17.94 -2.77
N TRP A 61 1.88 18.08 -3.11
CA TRP A 61 2.36 17.91 -4.48
C TRP A 61 2.06 16.51 -5.04
N ILE A 62 2.30 15.45 -4.27
CA ILE A 62 1.95 14.08 -4.66
C ILE A 62 0.44 13.95 -4.91
N HIS A 63 -0.39 14.52 -4.03
CA HIS A 63 -1.84 14.54 -4.19
C HIS A 63 -2.27 15.24 -5.49
N CYS A 64 -1.59 16.33 -5.88
CA CYS A 64 -1.87 17.01 -7.15
C CYS A 64 -1.38 16.23 -8.37
N GLN A 65 -0.23 15.56 -8.27
CA GLN A 65 0.45 14.94 -9.42
C GLN A 65 -0.09 13.54 -9.77
N TYR A 66 -0.49 12.77 -8.75
CA TYR A 66 -0.82 11.34 -8.89
C TYR A 66 -2.27 11.00 -8.52
N ALA A 67 -3.13 12.02 -8.39
CA ALA A 67 -4.56 11.83 -8.20
C ALA A 67 -5.21 11.07 -9.38
N PRO A 68 -6.32 10.35 -9.13
CA PRO A 68 -7.04 10.22 -7.85
C PRO A 68 -6.60 9.03 -6.98
N PHE A 69 -6.38 9.29 -5.68
CA PHE A 69 -6.06 8.29 -4.66
C PHE A 69 -7.26 7.47 -4.16
N SER A 70 -8.47 7.85 -4.56
CA SER A 70 -9.72 7.23 -4.13
C SER A 70 -9.87 5.76 -4.49
N THR A 71 -9.07 5.29 -5.43
CA THR A 71 -9.05 3.89 -5.89
C THR A 71 -7.71 3.21 -5.56
N GLY A 72 -6.97 3.78 -4.60
CA GLY A 72 -5.63 3.37 -4.21
C GLY A 72 -4.52 4.01 -5.05
N PHE A 73 -3.28 3.61 -4.78
CA PHE A 73 -2.11 4.10 -5.51
C PHE A 73 -2.00 3.34 -6.83
N LYS A 74 -2.09 4.06 -7.95
CA LYS A 74 -2.05 3.47 -9.29
C LYS A 74 -0.66 3.59 -9.92
N THR A 75 -0.28 2.55 -10.66
CA THR A 75 0.88 2.57 -11.56
C THR A 75 0.45 3.01 -12.95
N SER A 76 1.26 3.84 -13.62
CA SER A 76 1.04 4.27 -15.00
C SER A 76 2.38 4.40 -15.74
N PRO A 77 2.44 4.10 -17.04
CA PRO A 77 3.62 4.43 -17.86
C PRO A 77 3.95 5.93 -17.89
N SER A 78 2.95 6.80 -17.65
CA SER A 78 3.14 8.25 -17.58
C SER A 78 3.71 8.72 -16.24
N TYR A 79 3.75 7.86 -15.21
CA TYR A 79 4.30 8.20 -13.90
C TYR A 79 5.79 7.89 -13.81
N THR A 80 6.44 8.52 -12.84
CA THR A 80 7.86 8.28 -12.58
C THR A 80 8.09 6.85 -12.12
N ALA A 81 9.25 6.27 -12.47
CA ALA A 81 9.62 4.92 -12.04
C ALA A 81 9.61 4.76 -10.51
N SER A 82 10.02 5.81 -9.79
CA SER A 82 9.98 5.87 -8.33
C SER A 82 8.54 5.80 -7.81
N TRP A 83 7.60 6.53 -8.42
CA TRP A 83 6.19 6.45 -8.04
C TRP A 83 5.60 5.07 -8.30
N ASN A 84 5.87 4.49 -9.46
CA ASN A 84 5.39 3.14 -9.79
C ASN A 84 5.93 2.09 -8.80
N THR A 85 7.14 2.31 -8.27
CA THR A 85 7.69 1.46 -7.20
C THR A 85 6.92 1.65 -5.90
N ILE A 86 6.70 2.89 -5.46
CA ILE A 86 5.93 3.21 -4.24
C ILE A 86 4.51 2.64 -4.33
N ALA A 87 3.82 2.84 -5.46
CA ALA A 87 2.46 2.34 -5.69
C ALA A 87 2.36 0.81 -5.56
N ARG A 88 3.40 0.05 -5.91
CA ARG A 88 3.44 -1.41 -5.74
C ARG A 88 3.51 -1.86 -4.28
N PHE A 89 3.97 -1.01 -3.36
CA PHE A 89 3.96 -1.32 -1.92
C PHE A 89 2.64 -0.97 -1.24
N PHE A 90 1.72 -0.28 -1.93
CA PHE A 90 0.45 0.13 -1.36
C PHE A 90 -0.44 -1.06 -0.91
N PRO A 91 -0.56 -2.18 -1.65
CA PRO A 91 -1.33 -3.34 -1.16
C PRO A 91 -0.75 -3.93 0.12
N MET A 92 0.57 -3.95 0.27
CA MET A 92 1.22 -4.40 1.51
C MET A 92 0.89 -3.46 2.67
N TYR A 93 0.86 -2.14 2.44
CA TYR A 93 0.43 -1.16 3.43
C TYR A 93 -1.03 -1.40 3.86
N GLN A 94 -1.94 -1.62 2.92
CA GLN A 94 -3.34 -1.92 3.22
C GLN A 94 -3.50 -3.21 4.04
N ALA A 95 -2.68 -4.23 3.78
CA ALA A 95 -2.75 -5.50 4.51
C ALA A 95 -2.32 -5.41 5.98
N ILE A 96 -1.58 -4.36 6.37
CA ILE A 96 -1.02 -4.20 7.72
C ILE A 96 -1.60 -2.99 8.48
N THR A 97 -2.54 -2.27 7.88
CA THR A 97 -3.14 -1.07 8.48
C THR A 97 -4.66 -1.14 8.43
N SER A 98 -5.30 -0.62 9.47
CA SER A 98 -6.74 -0.38 9.52
C SER A 98 -7.00 1.11 9.73
N VAL A 99 -8.17 1.57 9.32
CA VAL A 99 -8.56 2.98 9.38
C VAL A 99 -9.59 3.17 10.48
N ASP A 100 -9.29 4.04 11.44
CA ASP A 100 -10.32 4.59 12.32
C ASP A 100 -11.03 5.73 11.58
N VAL A 101 -12.35 5.63 11.45
CA VAL A 101 -13.14 6.50 10.56
C VAL A 101 -13.10 7.96 11.00
N GLY A 102 -13.11 8.24 12.31
CA GLY A 102 -13.24 9.60 12.82
C GLY A 102 -14.46 10.32 12.22
N ASP A 103 -14.23 11.42 11.49
CA ASP A 103 -15.27 12.20 10.81
C ASP A 103 -15.68 11.64 9.42
N GLY A 104 -14.97 10.63 8.92
CA GLY A 104 -15.20 9.97 7.64
C GLY A 104 -14.89 10.81 6.40
N THR A 105 -14.32 12.01 6.54
CA THR A 105 -14.06 12.94 5.41
C THR A 105 -12.84 12.56 4.59
N SER A 106 -11.91 11.81 5.18
CA SER A 106 -10.71 11.27 4.52
C SER A 106 -10.81 9.79 4.18
N THR A 107 -11.88 9.11 4.59
CA THR A 107 -12.04 7.66 4.48
C THR A 107 -12.98 7.30 3.34
N PHE A 108 -12.51 6.46 2.42
CA PHE A 108 -13.31 5.93 1.32
C PHE A 108 -14.14 4.74 1.78
N PHE A 109 -15.43 4.78 1.47
CA PHE A 109 -16.41 3.79 1.89
C PHE A 109 -16.06 2.37 1.39
N TRP A 110 -15.67 2.25 0.12
CA TRP A 110 -15.44 0.94 -0.51
C TRP A 110 -14.02 0.40 -0.32
N HIS A 111 -13.03 1.29 -0.37
CA HIS A 111 -11.63 0.92 -0.59
C HIS A 111 -10.78 0.90 0.69
N ASP A 112 -11.16 1.65 1.71
CA ASP A 112 -10.42 1.67 2.97
C ASP A 112 -10.90 0.55 3.89
N ASP A 113 -9.97 0.02 4.68
CA ASP A 113 -10.26 -1.00 5.67
C ASP A 113 -10.67 -0.35 7.00
N TRP A 114 -11.91 0.14 7.04
CA TRP A 114 -12.51 0.78 8.21
C TRP A 114 -13.53 -0.11 8.93
N THR A 115 -13.66 -1.38 8.51
CA THR A 115 -14.57 -2.36 9.11
C THR A 115 -13.80 -3.59 9.58
N THR A 116 -14.42 -4.45 10.39
CA THR A 116 -13.77 -5.70 10.82
C THR A 116 -13.70 -6.77 9.72
N MET A 117 -14.29 -6.51 8.54
CA MET A 117 -14.37 -7.48 7.43
C MET A 117 -13.40 -7.15 6.29
N GLY A 118 -12.51 -6.17 6.46
CA GLY A 118 -11.68 -5.67 5.37
C GLY A 118 -12.37 -4.57 4.56
N PRO A 119 -11.80 -4.22 3.39
CA PRO A 119 -12.42 -3.32 2.43
C PRO A 119 -13.76 -3.87 1.91
N LEU A 120 -14.80 -3.05 1.94
CA LEU A 120 -16.17 -3.48 1.59
C LEU A 120 -16.32 -3.95 0.14
N TYR A 121 -15.49 -3.48 -0.78
CA TYR A 121 -15.52 -3.95 -2.17
C TYR A 121 -15.18 -5.45 -2.30
N GLN A 122 -14.37 -5.98 -1.37
CA GLN A 122 -14.02 -7.40 -1.32
C GLN A 122 -15.14 -8.23 -0.67
N ALA A 123 -15.75 -7.70 0.40
CA ALA A 123 -16.84 -8.37 1.09
C ALA A 123 -18.13 -8.41 0.26
N PHE A 124 -18.40 -7.36 -0.53
CA PHE A 124 -19.64 -7.20 -1.29
C PHE A 124 -19.39 -6.83 -2.77
N PRO A 125 -18.73 -7.72 -3.55
CA PRO A 125 -18.33 -7.42 -4.92
C PRO A 125 -19.53 -7.17 -5.85
N ALA A 126 -20.65 -7.85 -5.63
CA ALA A 126 -21.88 -7.66 -6.40
C ALA A 126 -22.54 -6.30 -6.16
N ILE A 127 -22.46 -5.76 -4.94
CA ILE A 127 -22.99 -4.42 -4.65
C ILE A 127 -22.05 -3.38 -5.26
N TYR A 128 -20.74 -3.55 -5.03
CA TYR A 128 -19.71 -2.68 -5.58
C TYR A 128 -19.82 -2.54 -7.11
N SER A 129 -20.03 -3.64 -7.85
CA SER A 129 -20.14 -3.60 -9.32
C SER A 129 -21.34 -2.81 -9.84
N HIS A 130 -22.39 -2.64 -9.03
CA HIS A 130 -23.59 -1.91 -9.38
C HIS A 130 -23.61 -0.50 -8.80
N CYS A 131 -22.60 -0.09 -8.03
CA CYS A 131 -22.50 1.27 -7.50
C CYS A 131 -22.16 2.27 -8.60
N THR A 132 -22.80 3.43 -8.55
CA THR A 132 -22.47 4.56 -9.45
C THR A 132 -21.20 5.27 -8.99
N ASP A 133 -21.03 5.45 -7.68
CA ASP A 133 -19.89 6.12 -7.07
C ASP A 133 -19.00 5.16 -6.27
N HIS A 134 -17.87 4.79 -6.86
CA HIS A 134 -16.84 3.97 -6.22
C HIS A 134 -15.92 4.79 -5.31
N THR A 135 -16.00 6.12 -5.37
CA THR A 135 -15.16 7.07 -4.63
C THR A 135 -15.88 7.71 -3.45
N LEU A 136 -17.05 7.17 -3.08
CA LEU A 136 -17.88 7.63 -1.97
C LEU A 136 -17.07 7.66 -0.66
N LYS A 137 -17.18 8.77 0.06
CA LYS A 137 -16.59 8.94 1.40
C LYS A 137 -17.56 8.47 2.49
N VAL A 138 -17.03 7.97 3.59
CA VAL A 138 -17.84 7.52 4.74
C VAL A 138 -18.67 8.68 5.30
N SER A 139 -18.14 9.91 5.33
CA SER A 139 -18.90 11.09 5.80
C SER A 139 -20.12 11.43 4.94
N CYS A 140 -20.12 11.04 3.67
CA CYS A 140 -21.23 11.30 2.75
C CYS A 140 -22.33 10.24 2.83
N PHE A 141 -22.01 9.06 3.35
CA PHE A 141 -22.92 7.92 3.39
C PHE A 141 -24.22 8.17 4.19
N PRO A 142 -24.21 8.82 5.38
CA PRO A 142 -25.44 9.09 6.12
C PRO A 142 -26.48 9.94 5.38
N CYS A 143 -26.02 10.85 4.51
CA CYS A 143 -26.88 11.78 3.80
C CYS A 143 -27.28 11.30 2.39
N ARG A 144 -26.42 10.51 1.72
CA ARG A 144 -26.59 10.09 0.32
C ARG A 144 -26.93 8.62 0.14
N GLY A 145 -26.59 7.76 1.10
CA GLY A 145 -26.63 6.31 0.92
C GLY A 145 -25.66 5.84 -0.18
N VAL A 146 -25.83 4.58 -0.61
CA VAL A 146 -25.17 4.05 -1.81
C VAL A 146 -26.16 4.11 -2.97
N GLU A 147 -25.85 4.91 -3.98
CA GLU A 147 -26.60 4.93 -5.23
C GLU A 147 -26.17 3.75 -6.11
N LEU A 148 -27.14 2.93 -6.51
CA LEU A 148 -26.95 1.83 -7.43
C LEU A 148 -27.45 2.23 -8.81
N ALA A 149 -26.70 1.87 -9.85
CA ALA A 149 -27.17 2.03 -11.22
C ALA A 149 -28.47 1.25 -11.40
N ALA A 150 -29.49 1.90 -11.96
CA ALA A 150 -30.72 1.21 -12.31
C ALA A 150 -30.35 0.01 -13.19
N PRO A 151 -30.95 -1.18 -12.96
CA PRO A 151 -30.67 -2.33 -13.80
C PRO A 151 -31.10 -1.96 -15.22
N SER A 152 -30.11 -1.71 -16.10
CA SER A 152 -30.34 -1.83 -17.54
C SER A 152 -30.90 -3.23 -17.73
N ALA A 153 -31.98 -3.36 -18.48
CA ALA A 153 -32.65 -4.63 -18.77
C ALA A 153 -31.66 -5.61 -19.45
N ALA A 154 -30.82 -6.24 -18.65
CA ALA A 154 -29.93 -7.30 -19.05
C ALA A 154 -30.78 -8.56 -19.01
N VAL A 155 -31.12 -9.04 -20.20
CA VAL A 155 -31.65 -10.37 -20.44
C VAL A 155 -30.81 -11.35 -19.63
N VAL A 156 -31.39 -11.90 -18.57
CA VAL A 156 -30.81 -13.00 -17.82
C VAL A 156 -30.89 -14.23 -18.72
N CYS A 157 -29.87 -14.41 -19.56
CA CYS A 157 -29.62 -15.69 -20.18
C CYS A 157 -29.11 -16.63 -19.08
N CYS A 158 -30.03 -17.35 -18.43
CA CYS A 158 -29.67 -18.52 -17.64
C CYS A 158 -29.11 -19.61 -18.58
N PRO A 159 -27.88 -20.12 -18.35
CA PRO A 159 -27.46 -21.36 -18.99
C PRO A 159 -28.21 -22.55 -18.37
N ARG A 160 -28.59 -23.52 -19.21
CA ARG A 160 -29.16 -24.82 -18.82
C ARG A 160 -28.15 -25.67 -18.07
#